data_AF-A0A382FCH6-F1
#
_entry.id   AF-A0A382FCH6-F1
#
_cell.length_a   1.000
_cell.length_b   1.000
_cell.length_c   1.000
_cell.angle_alpha   90.00
_cell.angle_beta   90.00
_cell.angle_gamma   90.00
#
_symmetry.space_group_name_H-M   'P 1'
#
loop_
_entity.id
_entity.type
_entity.pdbx_description
1 polymer ?
#
loop_
_entity_poly.entity_id
_entity_poly.type
_entity_poly.pdbx_seq_one_letter_code
_entity_poly.pdbx_strand_id
1 'polypeptide(L)' 'MFTGIIEETGKVNSIQPRGESFRFTLTIRKTGNGLKVGDSLAVNGCCLTVSEIFSRG' A
#
# COMPACT_ATOMS: atom_id res chain seq x y z
N MET A 1 0.45 -14.90 0.27
CA MET A 1 0.25 -15.13 1.72
C MET A 1 1.30 -14.34 2.47
N PHE A 2 0.95 -13.74 3.62
CA PHE A 2 1.85 -12.90 4.41
C PHE A 2 2.43 -13.67 5.59
N THR A 3 3.67 -13.40 5.98
CA THR A 3 4.35 -14.06 7.12
C THR A 3 4.03 -13.42 8.47
N GLY A 4 3.43 -12.23 8.48
CA GLY A 4 3.20 -11.43 9.69
C GLY A 4 4.41 -10.63 10.16
N ILE A 5 5.56 -10.74 9.48
CA ILE A 5 6.74 -9.91 9.77
C ILE A 5 6.63 -8.60 8.99
N ILE A 6 6.76 -7.46 9.69
CA ILE A 6 6.71 -6.14 9.07
C ILE A 6 8.04 -5.82 8.40
N GLU A 7 8.03 -5.62 7.08
CA GLU A 7 9.24 -5.34 6.31
C GLU A 7 9.69 -3.88 6.35
N GLU A 8 8.75 -2.94 6.44
CA GLU A 8 9.01 -1.52 6.61
C GLU A 8 7.81 -0.77 7.19
N THR A 9 8.02 0.47 7.62
CA THR A 9 6.96 1.43 7.89
C THR A 9 6.90 2.48 6.78
N GLY A 10 5.69 2.91 6.43
CA GLY A 10 5.42 3.94 5.43
C GLY A 10 4.71 5.16 6.02
N LYS A 11 4.45 6.16 5.18
CA LYS A 11 3.67 7.34 5.55
C LYS A 11 2.34 7.37 4.79
N VAL A 12 1.25 7.57 5.51
CA VAL A 12 -0.05 7.87 4.89
C VAL A 12 -0.04 9.32 4.41
N ASN A 13 -0.15 9.54 3.11
CA ASN A 13 -0.20 10.88 2.51
C ASN A 13 -1.63 11.37 2.34
N SER A 14 -2.56 10.47 2.02
CA SER A 14 -3.98 10.83 1.88
C SER A 14 -4.88 9.63 2.15
N ILE A 15 -6.09 9.93 2.62
CA ILE A 15 -7.18 8.97 2.81
C ILE A 15 -8.40 9.57 2.10
N GLN A 16 -8.93 8.87 1.11
CA GLN A 16 -10.05 9.33 0.29
C GLN A 16 -11.21 8.34 0.40
N PRO A 17 -12.36 8.74 0.97
CA PRO A 17 -13.56 7.91 0.97
C PRO A 17 -14.05 7.65 -0.46
N ARG A 18 -14.53 6.43 -0.73
CA ARG A 18 -15.16 6.02 -2.00
C ARG A 18 -16.32 5.07 -1.73
N GLY A 19 -17.52 5.64 -1.55
CA GLY A 19 -18.72 4.88 -1.21
C GLY A 19 -18.51 4.12 0.10
N GLU A 20 -18.58 2.79 0.04
CA GLU A 20 -18.35 1.89 1.19
C GLU A 20 -16.86 1.52 1.40
N SER A 21 -15.94 2.14 0.66
CA SER A 21 -14.50 1.83 0.70
C SER A 21 -13.64 3.08 0.94
N PHE A 22 -12.35 2.87 1.20
CA PHE A 22 -11.36 3.93 1.30
C PHE A 22 -10.20 3.67 0.33
N ARG A 23 -9.71 4.73 -0.30
CA ARG A 23 -8.45 4.72 -1.04
C ARG A 23 -7.37 5.40 -0.20
N PHE A 24 -6.30 4.65 0.05
CA PHE A 24 -5.12 5.14 0.76
C PHE A 24 -4.01 5.47 -0.25
N THR A 25 -3.36 6.62 -0.06
CA THR A 25 -2.10 6.93 -0.75
C THR A 25 -0.98 6.84 0.26
N LEU A 26 -0.04 5.93 0.04
CA LEU A 26 1.07 5.67 0.95
C LEU A 26 2.39 6.02 0.25
N THR A 27 3.34 6.60 0.99
CA THR A 27 4.76 6.61 0.58
C THR A 27 5.48 5.50 1.33
N ILE A 28 6.07 4.60 0.54
CA ILE A 28 6.85 3.43 0.95
C ILE A 28 8.14 3.40 0.12
N ARG A 29 9.19 2.72 0.59
CA ARG A 29 10.49 2.71 -0.10
C ARG A 29 10.89 1.29 -0.49
N LYS A 30 11.11 0.43 0.50
CA LYS A 30 11.62 -0.92 0.29
C LYS A 30 10.56 -1.83 -0.34
N THR A 31 9.35 -1.84 0.21
CA THR A 31 8.23 -2.70 -0.24
C THR A 31 7.58 -2.17 -1.51
N GLY A 32 7.82 -0.91 -1.88
CA GLY A 32 7.40 -0.37 -3.17
C GLY A 32 8.22 -0.88 -4.35
N ASN A 33 9.43 -1.41 -4.12
CA ASN A 33 10.29 -1.91 -5.19
C ASN A 33 9.73 -3.22 -5.76
N GLY A 34 9.43 -3.21 -7.06
CA GLY A 34 8.90 -4.38 -7.77
C GLY A 34 7.39 -4.61 -7.59
N LEU A 35 6.71 -3.75 -6.83
CA LEU A 35 5.26 -3.77 -6.67
C LEU A 35 4.58 -3.44 -8.01
N LYS A 36 3.49 -4.13 -8.33
CA LYS A 36 2.68 -3.89 -9.54
C LYS A 36 1.24 -3.60 -9.17
N VAL A 37 0.53 -2.94 -10.08
CA VAL A 37 -0.93 -2.78 -9.95
C VAL A 37 -1.59 -4.16 -9.97
N GLY A 38 -2.51 -4.38 -9.02
CA GLY A 38 -3.16 -5.67 -8.77
C GLY A 38 -2.46 -6.53 -7.72
N ASP A 39 -1.22 -6.23 -7.34
CA ASP A 39 -0.55 -6.95 -6.25
C ASP A 39 -1.23 -6.69 -4.90
N SER A 40 -1.03 -7.62 -3.97
CA SER A 40 -1.51 -7.51 -2.60
C SER A 40 -0.42 -6.93 -1.69
N LEU A 41 -0.73 -5.87 -0.96
CA LEU A 41 0.13 -5.24 0.04
C LEU A 41 -0.57 -5.29 1.41
N ALA A 42 0.09 -5.85 2.41
CA ALA A 42 -0.41 -5.83 3.78
C ALA A 42 -0.05 -4.50 4.47
N VAL A 43 -1.06 -3.78 4.96
CA VAL A 43 -0.90 -2.54 5.72
C VAL A 43 -1.49 -2.74 7.10
N ASN A 44 -0.65 -2.73 8.14
CA ASN A 44 -1.03 -3.05 9.52
C ASN A 44 -1.85 -4.36 9.63
N GLY A 45 -1.48 -5.38 8.86
CA GLY A 45 -2.14 -6.69 8.84
C GLY A 45 -3.37 -6.79 7.92
N CYS A 46 -3.88 -5.68 7.38
CA CYS A 46 -4.97 -5.71 6.41
C CYS A 46 -4.42 -5.92 5.00
N CYS A 47 -4.92 -6.93 4.29
CA CYS A 47 -4.58 -7.18 2.89
C CYS A 47 -5.30 -6.17 1.99
N LEU A 48 -4.54 -5.32 1.30
CA LEU A 48 -5.07 -4.31 0.37
C LEU A 48 -4.53 -4.57 -1.03
N THR A 49 -5.29 -4.15 -2.04
CA THR A 49 -4.89 -4.25 -3.45
C THR A 49 -4.26 -2.95 -3.92
N VAL A 50 -3.11 -3.05 -4.58
CA VAL A 50 -2.43 -1.91 -5.20
C VAL A 50 -3.24 -1.46 -6.42
N SER A 51 -3.83 -0.28 -6.33
CA SER A 51 -4.65 0.27 -7.42
C SER A 51 -3.85 1.15 -8.38
N GLU A 52 -2.91 1.95 -7.86
CA GLU A 52 -2.11 2.91 -8.63
C GLU A 52 -0.71 3.01 -7.99
N ILE A 53 0.32 3.25 -8.81
CA ILE A 53 1.70 3.45 -8.37
C ILE A 53 2.21 4.77 -8.92
N PHE A 54 2.79 5.58 -8.04
CA PHE A 54 3.41 6.86 -8.40
C PHE A 54 4.90 6.78 -8.11
N SER A 55 5.73 7.09 -9.10
CA SER A 55 7.17 7.25 -8.88
C SER A 55 7.45 8.68 -8.46
N ARG A 56 8.09 8.85 -7.29
CA ARG A 56 8.71 10.12 -6.92
C ARG A 56 10.19 9.98 -7.28
N GLY A 57 10.61 10.76 -8.27
CA GLY A 57 12.01 10.84 -8.70
C GLY A 57 12.95 11.29 -7.59
#